data_AF-A0A9W5VUP7-F1
#
_entry.id   AF-A0A9W5VUP7-F1
#
_cell.length_a   1.000
_cell.length_b   1.000
_cell.length_c   1.000
_cell.angle_alpha   90.00
_cell.angle_beta   90.00
_cell.angle_gamma   90.00
#
_symmetry.space_group_name_H-M   'P 1'
#
loop_
_entity.id
_entity.type
_entity.pdbx_description
1 polymer ?
#
loop_
_entity_poly.entity_id
_entity_poly.type
_entity_poly.pdbx_seq_one_letter_code
_entity_poly.pdbx_strand_id
1 'polypeptide(L)'
;MPEIKTGILRTRQMNAIAQQQLAELGLHVRGAMLAEELSVGQQQIIEIAKALMTNASVIIMDEPTAALTDREIETLFTVINKLRKEGVSFVYISHRMEEIFSICDAITILRDGEYVGKRLIPETSFDEVVSMMVGRSIGERYPERNSQIGDVIFEMRNGTKKGKFENVSFQVRKGEILGVAGLMGAGRTDIMKAIFGYEPLDSGQIFINGQEVKIDSPIDAIRQRIAFITEDRKSEGLVLDFSIRENLALPNLESLSKGSVLSNELEQQFTEDMMKLLNVKASSGEQAVKSLSGGNQQKIVIAKWLGIHPQLLILDEPTRGVDVGAKKEIYSIMNKLTEQGDAVIMVSSELPEVLGMSDRVLVIHEGKVGGILGKDEASQESIMALATGGE
;
A
#
# COMPACT_ATOMS: atom_id res chain seq x y z
N MET A 1 3.79 33.12 -24.20
CA MET A 1 2.57 33.56 -23.47
C MET A 1 2.11 34.91 -24.01
N PRO A 2 0.79 35.19 -24.12
CA PRO A 2 0.31 36.49 -24.56
C PRO A 2 0.81 37.58 -23.59
N GLU A 3 1.52 38.59 -24.10
CA GLU A 3 2.08 39.67 -23.30
C GLU A 3 0.97 40.42 -22.55
N ILE A 4 1.03 40.40 -21.21
CA ILE A 4 0.13 41.17 -20.34
C ILE A 4 0.65 42.61 -20.32
N LYS A 5 0.26 43.43 -21.31
CA LYS A 5 0.72 44.83 -21.42
C LYS A 5 0.02 45.82 -20.49
N THR A 6 -1.10 45.46 -19.85
CA THR A 6 -1.93 46.39 -19.06
C THR A 6 -2.50 45.82 -17.76
N GLY A 7 -2.02 44.67 -17.28
CA GLY A 7 -2.55 44.00 -16.07
C GLY A 7 -3.94 43.36 -16.22
N ILE A 8 -4.59 43.51 -17.38
CA ILE A 8 -5.88 42.89 -17.69
C ILE A 8 -5.63 41.55 -18.42
N LEU A 9 -6.12 40.46 -17.84
CA LEU A 9 -6.06 39.13 -18.45
C LEU A 9 -6.98 39.06 -19.67
N ARG A 10 -6.46 38.60 -20.81
CA ARG A 10 -7.23 38.38 -22.05
C ARG A 10 -7.91 37.01 -22.03
N THR A 11 -8.84 36.80 -21.09
CA THR A 11 -9.44 35.49 -20.79
C THR A 11 -10.05 34.80 -22.02
N ARG A 12 -10.73 35.54 -22.92
CA ARG A 12 -11.27 34.96 -24.16
C ARG A 12 -10.18 34.40 -25.07
N GLN A 13 -9.06 35.11 -25.20
CA GLN A 13 -7.94 34.68 -26.03
C GLN A 13 -7.20 33.51 -25.37
N MET A 14 -7.01 33.55 -24.06
CA MET A 14 -6.39 32.46 -23.29
C MET A 14 -7.21 31.16 -23.38
N ASN A 15 -8.53 31.25 -23.23
CA ASN A 15 -9.42 30.10 -23.35
C ASN A 15 -9.42 29.51 -24.77
N ALA A 16 -9.33 30.34 -25.80
CA ALA A 16 -9.23 29.87 -27.19
C ALA A 16 -7.92 29.11 -27.44
N ILE A 17 -6.79 29.61 -26.93
CA ILE A 17 -5.49 28.93 -27.02
C ILE A 17 -5.53 27.61 -26.24
N ALA A 18 -6.05 27.62 -25.02
CA ALA A 18 -6.19 26.40 -24.22
C ALA A 18 -7.07 25.37 -24.92
N GLN A 19 -8.22 25.77 -25.46
CA GLN A 19 -9.13 24.88 -26.19
C GLN A 19 -8.46 24.23 -27.41
N GLN A 20 -7.64 24.98 -28.15
CA GLN A 20 -6.89 24.47 -29.29
C GLN A 20 -5.85 23.43 -28.85
N GLN A 21 -5.06 23.73 -27.82
CA GLN A 21 -4.01 22.83 -27.32
C GLN A 21 -4.59 21.52 -26.74
N LEU A 22 -5.70 21.61 -26.01
CA LEU A 22 -6.38 20.44 -25.47
C LEU A 22 -6.96 19.56 -26.59
N ALA A 23 -7.53 20.18 -27.64
CA ALA A 23 -8.01 19.45 -28.81
C ALA A 23 -6.86 18.76 -29.59
N GLU A 24 -5.69 19.39 -29.70
CA GLU A 24 -4.50 18.81 -30.34
C GLU A 24 -3.96 17.56 -29.60
N LEU A 25 -4.31 17.41 -28.32
CA LEU A 25 -3.99 16.27 -27.46
C LEU A 25 -5.15 15.25 -27.35
N GLY A 26 -6.22 15.43 -28.12
CA GLY A 26 -7.38 14.54 -28.11
C GLY A 26 -8.30 14.72 -26.88
N LEU A 27 -8.12 15.80 -26.11
CA LEU A 27 -8.92 16.08 -24.93
C LEU A 27 -10.11 16.98 -25.27
N HIS A 28 -11.31 16.40 -25.21
CA HIS A 28 -12.56 17.09 -25.52
C HIS A 28 -13.20 17.72 -24.27
N VAL A 29 -12.48 18.64 -23.62
CA VAL A 29 -13.00 19.42 -22.47
C VAL A 29 -13.13 20.89 -22.81
N ARG A 30 -14.00 21.62 -22.11
CA ARG A 30 -14.13 23.06 -22.27
C ARG A 30 -12.96 23.75 -21.57
N GLY A 31 -12.20 24.59 -22.27
CA GLY A 31 -11.04 25.29 -21.71
C GLY A 31 -11.35 26.30 -20.57
N ALA A 32 -12.62 26.50 -20.24
CA ALA A 32 -13.08 27.31 -19.10
C ALA A 32 -13.55 26.48 -17.89
N MET A 33 -13.47 25.15 -17.98
CA MET A 33 -13.84 24.23 -16.91
C MET A 33 -12.85 24.32 -15.74
N LEU A 34 -13.33 24.16 -14.51
CA LEU A 34 -12.46 24.16 -13.33
C LEU A 34 -11.72 22.83 -13.21
N ALA A 35 -10.50 22.86 -12.66
CA ALA A 35 -9.69 21.65 -12.47
C ALA A 35 -10.38 20.60 -11.58
N GLU A 36 -11.15 21.03 -10.59
CA GLU A 36 -11.93 20.16 -9.70
C GLU A 36 -13.04 19.38 -10.41
N GLU A 37 -13.49 19.85 -11.59
CA GLU A 37 -14.54 19.20 -12.38
C GLU A 37 -13.98 18.13 -13.34
N LEU A 38 -12.64 17.97 -13.39
CA LEU A 38 -11.94 17.08 -14.32
C LEU A 38 -11.50 15.79 -13.64
N SER A 39 -11.50 14.67 -14.39
CA SER A 39 -10.89 13.42 -13.90
C SER A 39 -9.38 13.60 -13.67
N VAL A 40 -8.79 12.76 -12.82
CA VAL A 40 -7.34 12.79 -12.56
C VAL A 40 -6.54 12.61 -13.86
N GLY A 41 -7.01 11.77 -14.79
CA GLY A 41 -6.39 11.64 -16.11
C GLY A 41 -6.50 12.85 -17.00
N GLN A 42 -7.64 13.54 -16.96
CA GLN A 42 -7.78 14.81 -17.67
C GLN A 42 -6.86 15.89 -17.11
N GLN A 43 -6.70 15.93 -15.77
CA GLN A 43 -5.75 16.83 -15.11
C GLN A 43 -4.31 16.53 -15.54
N GLN A 44 -3.92 15.26 -15.64
CA GLN A 44 -2.59 14.84 -16.08
C GLN A 44 -2.31 15.29 -17.53
N ILE A 45 -3.27 15.12 -18.44
CA ILE A 45 -3.14 15.57 -19.83
C ILE A 45 -3.04 17.11 -19.91
N ILE A 46 -3.71 17.84 -19.02
CA ILE A 46 -3.58 19.29 -18.91
C ILE A 46 -2.17 19.70 -18.43
N GLU A 47 -1.56 18.97 -17.49
CA GLU A 47 -0.16 19.21 -17.10
C GLU A 47 0.79 19.06 -18.31
N ILE A 48 0.58 18.03 -19.11
CA ILE A 48 1.35 17.81 -20.35
C ILE A 48 1.11 18.94 -21.34
N ALA A 49 -0.14 19.36 -21.54
CA ALA A 49 -0.49 20.48 -22.40
C ALA A 49 0.23 21.77 -21.98
N LYS A 50 0.26 22.07 -20.68
CA LYS A 50 0.98 23.23 -20.14
C LYS A 50 2.49 23.14 -20.38
N ALA A 51 3.09 21.96 -20.23
CA ALA A 51 4.51 21.74 -20.50
C ALA A 51 4.87 21.92 -21.98
N LEU A 52 3.95 21.63 -22.90
CA LEU A 52 4.16 21.87 -24.33
C LEU A 52 4.07 23.34 -24.71
N MET A 53 3.18 24.09 -24.05
CA MET A 53 3.04 25.52 -24.27
C MET A 53 4.31 26.33 -23.92
N THR A 54 5.28 25.71 -23.24
CA THR A 54 6.59 26.32 -22.93
C THR A 54 7.70 25.92 -23.90
N ASN A 55 7.38 25.24 -25.02
CA ASN A 55 8.35 24.70 -25.98
C ASN A 55 9.44 23.84 -25.32
N ALA A 56 9.04 22.95 -24.41
CA ALA A 56 9.97 22.09 -23.70
C ALA A 56 10.66 21.09 -24.66
N SER A 57 11.98 21.04 -24.65
CA SER A 57 12.76 20.01 -25.35
C SER A 57 12.82 18.68 -24.58
N VAL A 58 12.62 18.74 -23.26
CA VAL A 58 12.67 17.59 -22.34
C VAL A 58 11.50 17.68 -21.35
N ILE A 59 10.76 16.59 -21.20
CA ILE A 59 9.68 16.46 -20.21
C ILE A 59 10.02 15.34 -19.24
N ILE A 60 9.95 15.62 -17.94
CA ILE A 60 10.14 14.64 -16.87
C ILE A 60 8.76 14.31 -16.30
N MET A 61 8.41 13.04 -16.25
CA MET A 61 7.15 12.55 -15.71
C MET A 61 7.43 11.63 -14.53
N ASP A 62 6.83 11.96 -13.39
CA ASP A 62 6.92 11.18 -12.16
C ASP A 62 5.62 10.40 -11.96
N GLU A 63 5.67 9.07 -12.10
CA GLU A 63 4.56 8.12 -12.00
C GLU A 63 3.23 8.62 -12.60
N PRO A 64 3.20 9.02 -13.89
CA PRO A 64 2.09 9.77 -14.45
C PRO A 64 0.79 8.97 -14.60
N THR A 65 0.84 7.65 -14.38
CA THR A 65 -0.26 6.71 -14.62
C THR A 65 -0.90 6.16 -13.34
N ALA A 66 -0.37 6.50 -12.16
CA ALA A 66 -0.77 5.90 -10.88
C ALA A 66 -2.27 6.00 -10.54
N ALA A 67 -2.96 6.99 -11.10
CA ALA A 67 -4.39 7.25 -10.89
C ALA A 67 -5.22 7.18 -12.18
N LEU A 68 -4.67 6.59 -13.24
CA LEU A 68 -5.29 6.53 -14.57
C LEU A 68 -5.94 5.17 -14.83
N THR A 69 -7.06 5.20 -15.54
CA THR A 69 -7.65 4.00 -16.15
C THR A 69 -6.88 3.58 -17.40
N ASP A 70 -6.97 2.31 -17.83
CA ASP A 70 -6.25 1.82 -19.01
C ASP A 70 -6.54 2.63 -20.28
N ARG A 71 -7.78 3.07 -20.46
CA ARG A 71 -8.18 3.94 -21.58
C ARG A 71 -7.50 5.33 -21.53
N GLU A 72 -7.31 5.88 -20.33
CA GLU A 72 -6.58 7.14 -20.13
C GLU A 72 -5.08 6.96 -20.36
N ILE A 73 -4.52 5.79 -19.99
CA ILE A 73 -3.12 5.43 -20.26
C ILE A 73 -2.86 5.34 -21.78
N GLU A 74 -3.74 4.68 -22.54
CA GLU A 74 -3.62 4.63 -24.01
C GLU A 74 -3.62 6.04 -24.65
N THR A 75 -4.46 6.92 -24.12
CA THR A 75 -4.55 8.32 -24.56
C THR A 75 -3.24 9.05 -24.27
N LEU A 76 -2.70 8.88 -23.05
CA LEU A 76 -1.40 9.41 -22.65
C LEU A 76 -0.27 8.91 -23.58
N PHE A 77 -0.23 7.62 -23.89
CA PHE A 77 0.78 7.03 -24.77
C PHE A 77 0.67 7.56 -26.20
N THR A 78 -0.55 7.78 -26.70
CA THR A 78 -0.78 8.40 -28.00
C THR A 78 -0.17 9.80 -28.05
N VAL A 79 -0.38 10.59 -26.99
CA VAL A 79 0.20 11.92 -26.83
C VAL A 79 1.72 11.88 -26.77
N ILE A 80 2.30 11.05 -25.90
CA ILE A 80 3.77 10.91 -25.76
C ILE A 80 4.40 10.52 -27.10
N ASN A 81 3.83 9.56 -27.82
CA ASN A 81 4.33 9.12 -29.12
C ASN A 81 4.27 10.21 -30.20
N LYS A 82 3.22 11.05 -30.19
CA LYS A 82 3.13 12.20 -31.10
C LYS A 82 4.26 13.20 -30.82
N LEU A 83 4.46 13.55 -29.55
CA LEU A 83 5.47 14.53 -29.13
C LEU A 83 6.90 14.03 -29.35
N ARG A 84 7.13 12.73 -29.17
CA ARG A 84 8.38 12.07 -29.51
C ARG A 84 8.72 12.24 -30.99
N LYS A 85 7.72 12.12 -31.89
CA LYS A 85 7.92 12.37 -33.33
C LYS A 85 8.24 13.83 -33.65
N GLU A 86 7.81 14.77 -32.80
CA GLU A 86 8.11 16.20 -32.90
C GLU A 86 9.49 16.57 -32.29
N GLY A 87 10.23 15.59 -31.76
CA GLY A 87 11.59 15.77 -31.24
C GLY A 87 11.68 16.05 -29.73
N VAL A 88 10.57 15.93 -28.99
CA VAL A 88 10.56 16.06 -27.53
C VAL A 88 11.12 14.80 -26.87
N SER A 89 12.06 14.96 -25.95
CA SER A 89 12.61 13.86 -25.15
C SER A 89 11.86 13.68 -23.84
N PHE A 90 11.73 12.45 -23.36
CA PHE A 90 11.04 12.13 -22.12
C PHE A 90 11.96 11.44 -21.12
N VAL A 91 11.84 11.80 -19.84
CA VAL A 91 12.29 10.99 -18.71
C VAL A 91 11.03 10.50 -18.02
N TYR A 92 10.78 9.20 -18.11
CA TYR A 92 9.59 8.56 -17.57
C TYR A 92 9.96 7.74 -16.34
N ILE A 93 9.48 8.17 -15.17
CA ILE A 93 9.71 7.48 -13.90
C ILE A 93 8.47 6.63 -13.63
N SER A 94 8.64 5.32 -13.56
CA SER A 94 7.56 4.38 -13.27
C SER A 94 8.16 3.07 -12.76
N HIS A 95 7.35 2.35 -12.01
CA HIS A 95 7.60 0.96 -11.63
C HIS A 95 6.72 -0.01 -12.44
N ARG A 96 5.87 0.47 -13.35
CA ARG A 96 4.98 -0.34 -14.18
C ARG A 96 5.69 -0.79 -15.45
N MET A 97 6.06 -2.06 -15.49
CA MET A 97 6.87 -2.61 -16.57
C MET A 97 6.17 -2.58 -17.92
N GLU A 98 4.87 -2.88 -17.99
CA GLU A 98 4.11 -2.82 -19.26
C GLU A 98 4.23 -1.46 -19.95
N GLU A 99 4.21 -0.38 -19.17
CA GLU A 99 4.40 0.98 -19.68
C GLU A 99 5.82 1.18 -20.18
N ILE A 100 6.81 0.84 -19.35
CA ILE A 100 8.23 1.00 -19.66
C ILE A 100 8.59 0.30 -20.96
N PHE A 101 8.18 -0.97 -21.11
CA PHE A 101 8.46 -1.75 -22.32
C PHE A 101 7.66 -1.25 -23.53
N SER A 102 6.53 -0.56 -23.32
CA SER A 102 5.72 -0.02 -24.41
C SER A 102 6.19 1.33 -24.95
N ILE A 103 6.70 2.24 -24.11
CA ILE A 103 6.98 3.64 -24.52
C ILE A 103 8.44 4.07 -24.40
N CYS A 104 9.26 3.37 -23.62
CA CYS A 104 10.64 3.77 -23.39
C CYS A 104 11.59 3.16 -24.42
N ASP A 105 12.67 3.88 -24.72
CA ASP A 105 13.77 3.37 -25.56
C ASP A 105 14.87 2.69 -24.71
N ALA A 106 15.05 3.18 -23.49
CA ALA A 106 16.01 2.69 -22.53
C ALA A 106 15.49 2.87 -21.10
N ILE A 107 15.96 2.04 -20.18
CA ILE A 107 15.68 2.11 -18.76
C ILE A 107 16.98 2.30 -17.98
N THR A 108 16.93 3.20 -16.99
CA THR A 108 17.97 3.36 -15.98
C THR A 108 17.41 2.87 -14.65
N ILE A 109 18.07 1.91 -14.02
CA ILE A 109 17.67 1.36 -12.73
C ILE A 109 18.47 2.03 -11.61
N LEU A 110 17.74 2.59 -10.64
CA LEU A 110 18.26 3.11 -9.39
C LEU A 110 17.81 2.19 -8.25
N ARG A 111 18.70 1.90 -7.30
CA ARG A 111 18.39 1.08 -6.11
C ARG A 111 19.11 1.64 -4.90
N ASP A 112 18.39 1.79 -3.78
CA ASP A 112 18.92 2.32 -2.51
C ASP A 112 19.70 3.65 -2.67
N GLY A 113 19.26 4.51 -3.61
CA GLY A 113 19.91 5.78 -3.92
C GLY A 113 21.14 5.69 -4.82
N GLU A 114 21.51 4.49 -5.28
CA GLU A 114 22.66 4.24 -6.14
C GLU A 114 22.24 3.86 -7.57
N TYR A 115 23.12 4.16 -8.54
CA TYR A 115 22.94 3.73 -9.94
C TYR A 115 23.32 2.26 -10.10
N VAL A 116 22.36 1.43 -10.48
CA VAL A 116 22.58 -0.01 -10.70
C VAL A 116 23.03 -0.29 -12.13
N GLY A 117 22.38 0.35 -13.10
CA GLY A 117 22.71 0.15 -14.50
C GLY A 117 21.68 0.69 -15.47
N LYS A 118 22.03 0.64 -16.75
CA LYS A 118 21.17 1.03 -17.88
C LYS A 118 20.97 -0.16 -18.81
N ARG A 119 19.78 -0.28 -19.38
CA ARG A 119 19.43 -1.25 -20.43
C ARG A 119 18.68 -0.58 -21.56
N LEU A 120 18.91 -1.08 -22.78
CA LEU A 120 18.06 -0.77 -23.91
C LEU A 120 16.85 -1.70 -23.86
N ILE A 121 15.65 -1.16 -24.05
CA ILE A 121 14.40 -1.94 -23.96
C ILE A 121 14.40 -3.15 -24.93
N PRO A 122 14.87 -3.04 -26.18
CA PRO A 122 14.93 -4.20 -27.09
C PRO A 122 15.94 -5.29 -26.70
N GLU A 123 16.88 -5.00 -25.81
CA GLU A 123 18.00 -5.87 -25.45
C GLU A 123 17.87 -6.46 -24.04
N THR A 124 16.76 -6.20 -23.37
CA THR A 124 16.51 -6.64 -22.00
C THR A 124 15.17 -7.35 -21.88
N SER A 125 14.95 -7.97 -20.73
CA SER A 125 13.70 -8.65 -20.41
C SER A 125 13.14 -8.09 -19.12
N PHE A 126 11.85 -8.32 -18.91
CA PHE A 126 11.18 -8.02 -17.65
C PHE A 126 11.98 -8.59 -16.46
N ASP A 127 12.40 -9.86 -16.54
CA ASP A 127 13.11 -10.57 -15.48
C ASP A 127 14.47 -9.93 -15.16
N GLU A 128 15.21 -9.50 -16.18
CA GLU A 128 16.51 -8.85 -15.98
C GLU A 128 16.37 -7.49 -15.28
N VAL A 129 15.41 -6.67 -15.70
CA VAL A 129 15.13 -5.36 -15.09
C VAL A 129 14.76 -5.53 -13.62
N VAL A 130 13.88 -6.49 -13.33
CA VAL A 130 13.46 -6.85 -11.96
C VAL A 130 14.67 -7.26 -11.11
N SER A 131 15.50 -8.15 -11.63
CA SER A 131 16.72 -8.60 -10.94
C SER A 131 17.63 -7.43 -10.56
N MET A 132 17.81 -6.48 -11.47
CA MET A 132 18.61 -5.28 -11.23
C MET A 132 17.98 -4.35 -10.18
N MET A 133 16.65 -4.19 -10.19
CA MET A 133 15.92 -3.37 -9.21
C MET A 133 16.04 -3.91 -7.79
N VAL A 134 16.14 -5.23 -7.61
CA VAL A 134 16.07 -5.88 -6.29
C VAL A 134 17.45 -6.26 -5.73
N GLY A 135 18.39 -6.66 -6.58
CA GLY A 135 19.80 -6.43 -6.30
C GLY A 135 20.64 -7.38 -5.45
N ARG A 136 20.07 -8.42 -4.84
CA ARG A 136 20.74 -9.63 -4.29
C ARG A 136 19.73 -10.41 -3.44
N SER A 137 20.05 -11.67 -3.16
CA SER A 137 19.27 -12.58 -2.31
C SER A 137 18.88 -11.92 -0.98
N ILE A 138 17.57 -11.93 -0.71
CA ILE A 138 16.80 -11.38 0.42
C ILE A 138 17.48 -11.46 1.81
N GLY A 139 18.44 -12.37 2.03
CA GLY A 139 18.92 -12.82 3.34
C GLY A 139 19.61 -11.82 4.28
N GLU A 140 20.13 -10.66 3.84
CA GLU A 140 20.85 -9.73 4.76
C GLU A 140 20.00 -8.56 5.29
N ARG A 141 18.82 -8.30 4.69
CA ARG A 141 17.99 -7.12 5.01
C ARG A 141 16.89 -7.41 6.03
N TYR A 142 16.46 -8.67 6.13
CA TYR A 142 15.34 -9.10 6.96
C TYR A 142 15.84 -9.96 8.12
N PRO A 143 15.29 -9.79 9.33
CA PRO A 143 15.68 -10.59 10.49
C PRO A 143 15.37 -12.07 10.25
N GLU A 144 16.30 -12.95 10.64
CA GLU A 144 16.05 -14.39 10.63
C GLU A 144 14.82 -14.74 11.48
N ARG A 145 14.04 -15.71 11.01
CA ARG A 145 12.81 -16.16 11.67
C ARG A 145 13.01 -17.55 12.25
N ASN A 146 12.79 -17.67 13.56
CA ASN A 146 12.94 -18.90 14.33
C ASN A 146 11.62 -19.39 14.94
N SER A 147 10.48 -18.95 14.41
CA SER A 147 9.16 -19.28 14.96
C SER A 147 8.79 -20.75 14.75
N GLN A 148 8.11 -21.35 15.73
CA GLN A 148 7.53 -22.68 15.61
C GLN A 148 6.08 -22.57 15.12
N ILE A 149 5.86 -23.00 13.89
CA ILE A 149 4.52 -22.99 13.28
C ILE A 149 3.66 -24.06 13.94
N GLY A 150 2.53 -23.64 14.51
CA GLY A 150 1.59 -24.51 15.24
C GLY A 150 0.32 -24.85 14.46
N ASP A 151 -0.76 -25.02 15.20
CA ASP A 151 -2.08 -25.35 14.68
C ASP A 151 -2.72 -24.16 13.94
N VAL A 152 -3.73 -24.46 13.11
CA VAL A 152 -4.52 -23.45 12.41
C VAL A 152 -5.34 -22.65 13.42
N ILE A 153 -5.15 -21.33 13.45
CA ILE A 153 -5.91 -20.44 14.35
C ILE A 153 -6.97 -19.62 13.60
N PHE A 154 -6.77 -19.40 12.30
CA PHE A 154 -7.69 -18.68 11.43
C PHE A 154 -7.89 -19.45 10.14
N GLU A 155 -9.13 -19.53 9.70
CA GLU A 155 -9.49 -20.11 8.40
C GLU A 155 -10.64 -19.32 7.78
N MET A 156 -10.50 -19.00 6.50
CA MET A 156 -11.59 -18.51 5.65
C MET A 156 -11.94 -19.60 4.64
N ARG A 157 -13.22 -19.89 4.48
CA ARG A 157 -13.74 -20.81 3.46
C ARG A 157 -14.72 -20.10 2.54
N ASN A 158 -14.41 -20.10 1.25
CA ASN A 158 -15.24 -19.58 0.16
C ASN A 158 -15.72 -18.14 0.41
N GLY A 159 -14.90 -17.32 1.07
CA GLY A 159 -15.23 -15.94 1.40
C GLY A 159 -15.46 -15.13 0.13
N THR A 160 -16.59 -14.43 0.07
CA THR A 160 -16.97 -13.64 -1.10
C THR A 160 -17.55 -12.29 -0.66
N LYS A 161 -17.10 -11.24 -1.34
CA LYS A 161 -17.69 -9.90 -1.31
C LYS A 161 -17.96 -9.45 -2.73
N LYS A 162 -19.24 -9.30 -3.09
CA LYS A 162 -19.67 -9.02 -4.46
C LYS A 162 -19.01 -7.75 -4.98
N GLY A 163 -18.40 -7.87 -6.17
CA GLY A 163 -17.69 -6.77 -6.82
C GLY A 163 -16.28 -6.48 -6.28
N LYS A 164 -15.78 -7.27 -5.32
CA LYS A 164 -14.44 -7.11 -4.74
C LYS A 164 -13.60 -8.39 -4.80
N PHE A 165 -14.09 -9.49 -4.23
CA PHE A 165 -13.40 -10.79 -4.26
C PHE A 165 -14.39 -11.96 -4.18
N GLU A 166 -13.99 -13.11 -4.70
CA GLU A 166 -14.86 -14.29 -4.85
C GLU A 166 -14.13 -15.57 -4.46
N ASN A 167 -14.82 -16.41 -3.69
CA ASN A 167 -14.39 -17.76 -3.34
C ASN A 167 -12.98 -17.86 -2.72
N VAL A 168 -12.61 -16.89 -1.90
CA VAL A 168 -11.30 -16.84 -1.24
C VAL A 168 -11.27 -17.85 -0.10
N SER A 169 -10.30 -18.76 -0.13
CA SER A 169 -10.09 -19.78 0.90
C SER A 169 -8.62 -19.88 1.29
N PHE A 170 -8.32 -19.71 2.57
CA PHE A 170 -6.96 -19.87 3.10
C PHE A 170 -6.98 -20.07 4.63
N GLN A 171 -5.83 -20.47 5.16
CA GLN A 171 -5.61 -20.72 6.58
C GLN A 171 -4.35 -20.00 7.06
N VAL A 172 -4.35 -19.61 8.33
CA VAL A 172 -3.19 -19.04 9.04
C VAL A 172 -2.99 -19.81 10.34
N ARG A 173 -1.74 -20.15 10.62
CA ARG A 173 -1.33 -20.95 11.77
C ARG A 173 -0.71 -20.10 12.86
N LYS A 174 -0.73 -20.66 14.07
CA LYS A 174 -0.07 -20.08 15.24
C LYS A 174 1.42 -19.85 14.96
N GLY A 175 1.91 -18.64 15.25
CA GLY A 175 3.33 -18.28 15.05
C GLY A 175 3.73 -18.10 13.58
N GLU A 176 2.79 -18.09 12.64
CA GLU A 176 3.03 -17.90 11.20
C GLU A 176 2.94 -16.41 10.83
N ILE A 177 3.81 -15.95 9.91
CA ILE A 177 3.54 -14.78 9.08
C ILE A 177 3.09 -15.27 7.70
N LEU A 178 1.80 -15.12 7.39
CA LEU A 178 1.28 -15.31 6.04
C LEU A 178 1.42 -14.00 5.27
N GLY A 179 2.31 -13.99 4.27
CA GLY A 179 2.42 -12.87 3.33
C GLY A 179 1.28 -12.88 2.34
N VAL A 180 0.74 -11.72 2.00
CA VAL A 180 -0.30 -11.56 0.99
C VAL A 180 0.21 -10.63 -0.11
N ALA A 181 0.41 -11.21 -1.29
CA ALA A 181 0.90 -10.52 -2.47
C ALA A 181 -0.16 -10.52 -3.59
N GLY A 182 0.03 -9.66 -4.59
CA GLY A 182 -0.88 -9.48 -5.71
C GLY A 182 -0.73 -8.10 -6.32
N LEU A 183 -1.24 -7.92 -7.52
CA LEU A 183 -1.21 -6.63 -8.20
C LEU A 183 -2.05 -5.58 -7.46
N MET A 184 -1.81 -4.30 -7.77
CA MET A 184 -2.66 -3.22 -7.29
C MET A 184 -4.10 -3.46 -7.73
N GLY A 185 -5.06 -3.31 -6.79
CA GLY A 185 -6.47 -3.59 -7.07
C GLY A 185 -6.85 -5.08 -7.08
N ALA A 186 -5.92 -6.01 -6.78
CA ALA A 186 -6.24 -7.43 -6.74
C ALA A 186 -7.22 -7.85 -5.61
N GLY A 187 -7.62 -6.94 -4.72
CA GLY A 187 -8.56 -7.22 -3.63
C GLY A 187 -7.92 -7.60 -2.29
N ARG A 188 -6.60 -7.42 -2.13
CA ARG A 188 -5.84 -7.76 -0.90
C ARG A 188 -6.41 -7.05 0.34
N THR A 189 -6.49 -5.72 0.30
CA THR A 189 -7.04 -4.89 1.37
C THR A 189 -8.53 -5.16 1.60
N ASP A 190 -9.30 -5.41 0.55
CA ASP A 190 -10.74 -5.73 0.66
C ASP A 190 -10.97 -7.03 1.44
N ILE A 191 -10.15 -8.05 1.20
CA ILE A 191 -10.18 -9.30 1.98
C ILE A 191 -9.89 -9.01 3.45
N MET A 192 -8.88 -8.18 3.76
CA MET A 192 -8.55 -7.82 5.14
C MET A 192 -9.68 -7.04 5.84
N LYS A 193 -10.28 -6.07 5.13
CA LYS A 193 -11.44 -5.30 5.61
C LYS A 193 -12.64 -6.21 5.88
N ALA A 194 -12.84 -7.26 5.10
CA ALA A 194 -13.88 -8.25 5.32
C ALA A 194 -13.62 -9.16 6.52
N ILE A 195 -12.37 -9.61 6.72
CA ILE A 195 -11.98 -10.40 7.90
C ILE A 195 -12.20 -9.62 9.19
N PHE A 196 -11.92 -8.32 9.16
CA PHE A 196 -12.11 -7.44 10.31
C PHE A 196 -13.58 -6.99 10.49
N GLY A 197 -14.50 -7.34 9.58
CA GLY A 197 -15.90 -6.94 9.66
C GLY A 197 -16.18 -5.48 9.32
N TYR A 198 -15.20 -4.73 8.79
CA TYR A 198 -15.43 -3.37 8.30
C TYR A 198 -16.30 -3.39 7.04
N GLU A 199 -16.06 -4.37 6.16
CA GLU A 199 -16.89 -4.67 4.99
C GLU A 199 -17.22 -6.17 4.96
N PRO A 200 -18.18 -6.64 5.78
CA PRO A 200 -18.38 -8.06 6.04
C PRO A 200 -18.73 -8.85 4.77
N LEU A 201 -18.40 -10.13 4.79
CA LEU A 201 -18.66 -11.08 3.70
C LEU A 201 -20.15 -11.11 3.30
N ASP A 202 -20.42 -11.23 2.01
CA ASP A 202 -21.77 -11.51 1.52
C ASP A 202 -22.07 -13.03 1.58
N SER A 203 -21.05 -13.88 1.45
CA SER A 203 -21.12 -15.33 1.64
C SER A 203 -19.76 -15.94 2.01
N GLY A 204 -19.77 -17.17 2.50
CA GLY A 204 -18.58 -17.88 3.00
C GLY A 204 -18.57 -17.97 4.52
N GLN A 205 -17.50 -18.52 5.07
CA GLN A 205 -17.38 -18.81 6.50
C GLN A 205 -15.99 -18.41 7.02
N ILE A 206 -15.94 -17.90 8.25
CA ILE A 206 -14.70 -17.63 8.98
C ILE A 206 -14.68 -18.53 10.21
N PHE A 207 -13.54 -19.15 10.46
CA PHE A 207 -13.30 -19.98 11.63
C PHE A 207 -12.12 -19.44 12.43
N ILE A 208 -12.27 -19.42 13.75
CA ILE A 208 -11.24 -19.03 14.71
C ILE A 208 -11.06 -20.19 15.68
N ASN A 209 -9.84 -20.72 15.79
CA ASN A 209 -9.53 -21.93 16.58
C ASN A 209 -10.49 -23.10 16.26
N GLY A 210 -10.81 -23.28 14.98
CA GLY A 210 -11.71 -24.32 14.48
C GLY A 210 -13.21 -24.09 14.74
N GLN A 211 -13.60 -22.99 15.40
CA GLN A 211 -14.99 -22.64 15.62
C GLN A 211 -15.46 -21.62 14.59
N GLU A 212 -16.60 -21.87 13.95
CA GLU A 212 -17.20 -20.91 13.02
C GLU A 212 -17.65 -19.66 13.80
N VAL A 213 -17.25 -18.49 13.32
CA VAL A 213 -17.60 -17.19 13.91
C VAL A 213 -18.24 -16.30 12.85
N LYS A 214 -19.18 -15.48 13.29
CA LYS A 214 -19.78 -14.43 12.45
C LYS A 214 -19.16 -13.09 12.83
N ILE A 215 -18.58 -12.39 11.85
CA ILE A 215 -17.95 -11.09 12.03
C ILE A 215 -18.66 -10.10 11.10
N ASP A 216 -19.67 -9.40 11.65
CA ASP A 216 -20.47 -8.42 10.90
C ASP A 216 -20.00 -6.97 11.15
N SER A 217 -19.09 -6.78 12.11
CA SER A 217 -18.58 -5.47 12.50
C SER A 217 -17.17 -5.55 13.10
N PRO A 218 -16.41 -4.43 13.13
CA PRO A 218 -15.09 -4.36 13.77
C PRO A 218 -15.07 -4.82 15.24
N ILE A 219 -16.15 -4.57 15.98
CA ILE A 219 -16.20 -4.95 17.40
C ILE A 219 -16.25 -6.47 17.59
N ASP A 220 -16.83 -7.19 16.63
CA ASP A 220 -16.88 -8.65 16.65
C ASP A 220 -15.49 -9.23 16.41
N ALA A 221 -14.72 -8.67 15.47
CA ALA A 221 -13.33 -9.04 15.23
C ALA A 221 -12.45 -8.79 16.47
N ILE A 222 -12.61 -7.63 17.13
CA ILE A 222 -11.88 -7.29 18.36
C ILE A 222 -12.19 -8.29 19.49
N ARG A 223 -13.46 -8.69 19.66
CA ARG A 223 -13.85 -9.73 20.64
C ARG A 223 -13.23 -11.08 20.35
N GLN A 224 -13.02 -11.39 19.07
CA GLN A 224 -12.25 -12.56 18.61
C GLN A 224 -10.74 -12.32 18.65
N ARG A 225 -10.25 -11.24 19.30
CA ARG A 225 -8.83 -10.89 19.38
C ARG A 225 -8.14 -10.84 18.02
N ILE A 226 -8.86 -10.34 17.01
CA ILE A 226 -8.31 -9.98 15.71
C ILE A 226 -8.00 -8.49 15.73
N ALA A 227 -6.78 -8.14 15.37
CA ALA A 227 -6.34 -6.76 15.23
C ALA A 227 -6.08 -6.43 13.77
N PHE A 228 -6.38 -5.19 13.36
CA PHE A 228 -6.18 -4.74 11.98
C PHE A 228 -5.51 -3.38 11.91
N ILE A 229 -4.31 -3.36 11.32
CA ILE A 229 -3.56 -2.18 10.97
C ILE A 229 -3.82 -1.92 9.49
N THR A 230 -4.50 -0.80 9.23
CA THR A 230 -4.89 -0.36 7.89
C THR A 230 -3.73 0.27 7.14
N GLU A 231 -3.76 0.19 5.81
CA GLU A 231 -2.81 0.85 4.92
C GLU A 231 -2.75 2.37 5.15
N ASP A 232 -3.92 3.03 5.21
CA ASP A 232 -3.98 4.46 5.52
C ASP A 232 -4.02 4.69 7.04
N ARG A 233 -2.84 4.70 7.64
CA ARG A 233 -2.69 5.00 9.07
C ARG A 233 -3.26 6.35 9.49
N LYS A 234 -3.33 7.34 8.58
CA LYS A 234 -3.68 8.73 8.92
C LYS A 234 -5.19 8.94 8.94
N SER A 235 -5.91 8.31 8.03
CA SER A 235 -7.37 8.45 7.95
C SER A 235 -8.12 7.31 8.64
N GLU A 236 -7.58 6.08 8.64
CA GLU A 236 -8.25 4.90 9.19
C GLU A 236 -7.59 4.38 10.49
N GLY A 237 -6.28 4.57 10.65
CA GLY A 237 -5.51 3.97 11.77
C GLY A 237 -5.47 4.79 13.06
N LEU A 238 -5.34 6.12 12.95
CA LEU A 238 -5.07 7.06 14.04
C LEU A 238 -6.05 8.24 14.04
N VAL A 239 -6.33 8.77 15.23
CA VAL A 239 -6.89 10.10 15.39
C VAL A 239 -5.73 11.06 15.60
N LEU A 240 -5.28 11.73 14.53
CA LEU A 240 -4.03 12.50 14.51
C LEU A 240 -4.00 13.67 15.51
N ASP A 241 -5.17 14.26 15.78
CA ASP A 241 -5.30 15.36 16.74
C ASP A 241 -5.27 14.89 18.20
N PHE A 242 -5.48 13.59 18.46
CA PHE A 242 -5.43 13.02 19.79
C PHE A 242 -3.97 12.74 20.20
N SER A 243 -3.77 12.66 21.51
CA SER A 243 -2.53 12.24 22.13
C SER A 243 -2.21 10.77 21.85
N ILE A 244 -0.96 10.37 22.14
CA ILE A 244 -0.56 8.96 22.12
C ILE A 244 -1.45 8.17 23.08
N ARG A 245 -1.62 8.65 24.31
CA ARG A 245 -2.45 8.02 25.35
C ARG A 245 -3.86 7.73 24.86
N GLU A 246 -4.53 8.75 24.34
CA GLU A 246 -5.91 8.62 23.83
C GLU A 246 -5.99 7.61 22.67
N ASN A 247 -5.05 7.65 21.72
CA ASN A 247 -5.04 6.68 20.61
C ASN A 247 -4.86 5.24 21.08
N LEU A 248 -4.02 5.02 22.10
CA LEU A 248 -3.79 3.70 22.70
C LEU A 248 -5.01 3.21 23.48
N ALA A 249 -5.75 4.12 24.12
CA ALA A 249 -6.91 3.76 24.93
C ALA A 249 -8.14 3.32 24.10
N LEU A 250 -8.32 3.88 22.90
CA LEU A 250 -9.55 3.69 22.08
C LEU A 250 -10.00 2.22 21.88
N PRO A 251 -9.16 1.27 21.48
CA PRO A 251 -9.57 -0.14 21.36
C PRO A 251 -9.51 -0.91 22.69
N ASN A 252 -8.95 -0.30 23.74
CA ASN A 252 -8.67 -0.92 25.04
C ASN A 252 -9.54 -0.35 26.17
N LEU A 253 -10.64 0.34 25.86
CA LEU A 253 -11.46 1.03 26.87
C LEU A 253 -11.96 0.09 27.97
N GLU A 254 -12.33 -1.15 27.63
CA GLU A 254 -12.83 -2.14 28.60
C GLU A 254 -11.74 -2.56 29.60
N SER A 255 -10.51 -2.85 29.13
CA SER A 255 -9.40 -3.25 29.99
C SER A 255 -8.83 -2.09 30.81
N LEU A 256 -9.01 -0.85 30.35
CA LEU A 256 -8.55 0.37 31.02
C LEU A 256 -9.62 1.00 31.93
N SER A 257 -10.82 0.42 32.02
CA SER A 257 -11.91 0.93 32.84
C SER A 257 -12.07 0.19 34.17
N LYS A 258 -12.42 0.94 35.23
CA LYS A 258 -12.89 0.39 36.52
C LYS A 258 -14.41 0.59 36.57
N GLY A 259 -15.17 -0.41 36.11
CA GLY A 259 -16.61 -0.26 35.88
C GLY A 259 -16.88 0.59 34.64
N SER A 260 -17.71 1.62 34.74
CA SER A 260 -18.04 2.50 33.60
C SER A 260 -17.13 3.73 33.48
N VAL A 261 -16.03 3.79 34.24
CA VAL A 261 -15.13 4.95 34.29
C VAL A 261 -13.72 4.52 33.92
N LEU A 262 -13.11 5.22 32.97
CA LEU A 262 -11.71 5.04 32.61
C LEU A 262 -10.80 5.35 33.80
N SER A 263 -9.82 4.48 34.02
CA SER A 263 -8.83 4.64 35.09
C SER A 263 -7.58 5.31 34.53
N ASN A 264 -7.40 6.60 34.83
CA ASN A 264 -6.20 7.35 34.42
C ASN A 264 -4.89 6.63 34.79
N GLU A 265 -4.85 5.96 35.94
CA GLU A 265 -3.68 5.18 36.38
C GLU A 265 -3.37 3.99 35.45
N LEU A 266 -4.40 3.26 35.01
CA LEU A 266 -4.23 2.11 34.11
C LEU A 266 -3.87 2.58 32.70
N GLU A 267 -4.52 3.64 32.25
CA GLU A 267 -4.28 4.25 30.94
C GLU A 267 -2.84 4.80 30.83
N GLN A 268 -2.37 5.49 31.87
CA GLN A 268 -1.00 6.01 31.95
C GLN A 268 0.02 4.87 31.94
N GLN A 269 -0.18 3.85 32.81
CA GLN A 269 0.72 2.70 32.89
C GLN A 269 0.79 1.95 31.55
N PHE A 270 -0.37 1.67 30.94
CA PHE A 270 -0.44 1.02 29.63
C PHE A 270 0.28 1.83 28.54
N THR A 271 0.09 3.16 28.54
CA THR A 271 0.76 4.05 27.58
C THR A 271 2.28 4.00 27.73
N GLU A 272 2.79 4.08 28.95
CA GLU A 272 4.23 4.01 29.22
C GLU A 272 4.83 2.66 28.82
N ASP A 273 4.12 1.57 29.13
CA ASP A 273 4.54 0.21 28.78
C ASP A 273 4.59 0.01 27.26
N MET A 274 3.59 0.48 26.53
CA MET A 274 3.56 0.38 25.06
C MET A 274 4.61 1.27 24.38
N MET A 275 4.78 2.50 24.86
CA MET A 275 5.83 3.39 24.35
C MET A 275 7.22 2.81 24.56
N LYS A 276 7.47 2.20 25.72
CA LYS A 276 8.73 1.53 26.03
C LYS A 276 8.93 0.26 25.20
N LEU A 277 7.90 -0.57 25.09
CA LEU A 277 7.93 -1.83 24.35
C LEU A 277 8.30 -1.61 22.87
N LEU A 278 7.75 -0.56 22.24
CA LEU A 278 7.98 -0.26 20.83
C LEU A 278 9.05 0.83 20.61
N ASN A 279 9.73 1.28 21.66
CA ASN A 279 10.75 2.33 21.60
C ASN A 279 10.23 3.58 20.86
N VAL A 280 9.05 4.06 21.26
CA VAL A 280 8.43 5.26 20.69
C VAL A 280 9.19 6.49 21.18
N LYS A 281 9.66 7.30 20.22
CA LYS A 281 10.38 8.55 20.50
C LYS A 281 9.37 9.70 20.57
N ALA A 282 8.91 10.01 21.77
CA ALA A 282 8.01 11.12 22.07
C ALA A 282 8.37 11.78 23.42
N SER A 283 7.93 13.02 23.65
CA SER A 283 8.19 13.72 24.91
C SER A 283 7.37 13.18 26.07
N SER A 284 6.14 12.76 25.80
CA SER A 284 5.24 12.11 26.76
C SER A 284 4.07 11.44 26.03
N GLY A 285 3.27 10.65 26.75
CA GLY A 285 2.01 10.10 26.26
C GLY A 285 0.97 11.16 25.87
N GLU A 286 1.10 12.40 26.35
CA GLU A 286 0.20 13.51 26.04
C GLU A 286 0.52 14.20 24.70
N GLN A 287 1.65 13.86 24.06
CA GLN A 287 2.02 14.45 22.78
C GLN A 287 1.01 14.05 21.69
N ALA A 288 0.49 15.03 20.95
CA ALA A 288 -0.41 14.78 19.83
C ALA A 288 0.27 13.98 18.71
N VAL A 289 -0.39 12.95 18.20
CA VAL A 289 0.18 12.00 17.23
C VAL A 289 0.57 12.66 15.90
N LYS A 290 -0.12 13.72 15.48
CA LYS A 290 0.23 14.51 14.29
C LYS A 290 1.63 15.10 14.30
N SER A 291 2.22 15.29 15.50
CA SER A 291 3.57 15.85 15.66
C SER A 291 4.69 14.82 15.60
N LEU A 292 4.36 13.52 15.53
CA LEU A 292 5.32 12.43 15.48
C LEU A 292 5.79 12.13 14.04
N SER A 293 6.97 11.53 13.91
CA SER A 293 7.45 11.00 12.62
C SER A 293 6.60 9.82 12.15
N GLY A 294 6.59 9.53 10.85
CA GLY A 294 5.82 8.42 10.26
C GLY A 294 6.11 7.06 10.92
N GLY A 295 7.38 6.75 11.21
CA GLY A 295 7.74 5.52 11.93
C GLY A 295 7.19 5.45 13.36
N ASN A 296 7.18 6.57 14.09
CA ASN A 296 6.57 6.60 15.43
C ASN A 296 5.04 6.52 15.35
N GLN A 297 4.41 7.17 14.38
CA GLN A 297 2.98 7.02 14.13
C GLN A 297 2.61 5.56 13.89
N GLN A 298 3.39 4.85 13.04
CA GLN A 298 3.16 3.44 12.76
C GLN A 298 3.26 2.57 14.03
N LYS A 299 4.26 2.84 14.88
CA LYS A 299 4.37 2.15 16.18
C LYS A 299 3.17 2.40 17.08
N ILE A 300 2.61 3.61 17.10
CA ILE A 300 1.39 3.88 17.87
C ILE A 300 0.19 3.08 17.34
N VAL A 301 0.04 2.98 16.02
CA VAL A 301 -1.00 2.14 15.41
C VAL A 301 -0.85 0.69 15.86
N ILE A 302 0.37 0.14 15.81
CA ILE A 302 0.64 -1.22 16.27
C ILE A 302 0.34 -1.35 17.77
N ALA A 303 0.85 -0.43 18.60
CA ALA A 303 0.68 -0.44 20.05
C ALA A 303 -0.78 -0.43 20.49
N LYS A 304 -1.67 0.32 19.83
CA LYS A 304 -3.09 0.35 20.23
C LYS A 304 -3.70 -1.05 20.16
N TRP A 305 -3.29 -1.84 19.18
CA TRP A 305 -3.81 -3.18 18.98
C TRP A 305 -3.15 -4.24 19.88
N LEU A 306 -1.97 -3.98 20.43
CA LEU A 306 -1.32 -4.94 21.34
C LEU A 306 -2.06 -5.09 22.68
N GLY A 307 -2.81 -4.07 23.11
CA GLY A 307 -3.56 -4.10 24.36
C GLY A 307 -4.72 -5.11 24.39
N ILE A 308 -5.25 -5.50 23.22
CA ILE A 308 -6.30 -6.52 23.13
C ILE A 308 -5.74 -7.96 23.11
N HIS A 309 -4.41 -8.11 23.22
CA HIS A 309 -3.69 -9.39 23.15
C HIS A 309 -4.14 -10.23 21.93
N PRO A 310 -3.84 -9.74 20.71
CA PRO A 310 -4.38 -10.31 19.48
C PRO A 310 -3.84 -11.73 19.27
N GLN A 311 -4.72 -12.66 18.90
CA GLN A 311 -4.28 -13.97 18.40
C GLN A 311 -3.98 -13.93 16.89
N LEU A 312 -4.63 -13.02 16.17
CA LEU A 312 -4.38 -12.72 14.76
C LEU A 312 -4.17 -11.22 14.58
N LEU A 313 -3.03 -10.85 13.99
CA LEU A 313 -2.68 -9.48 13.65
C LEU A 313 -2.63 -9.33 12.13
N ILE A 314 -3.50 -8.49 11.58
CA ILE A 314 -3.50 -8.14 10.17
C ILE A 314 -2.76 -6.81 9.99
N LEU A 315 -1.72 -6.83 9.17
CA LEU A 315 -0.83 -5.71 8.88
C LEU A 315 -0.91 -5.40 7.39
N ASP A 316 -1.65 -4.35 7.03
CA ASP A 316 -1.78 -3.90 5.64
C ASP A 316 -0.79 -2.77 5.35
N GLU A 317 0.14 -3.03 4.43
CA GLU A 317 1.24 -2.15 4.04
C GLU A 317 2.02 -1.59 5.26
N PRO A 318 2.49 -2.45 6.19
CA PRO A 318 2.95 -2.03 7.52
C PRO A 318 4.17 -1.12 7.49
N THR A 319 4.95 -1.13 6.40
CA THR A 319 6.16 -0.32 6.24
C THR A 319 6.01 0.82 5.24
N ARG A 320 4.79 1.13 4.80
CA ARG A 320 4.56 2.22 3.85
C ARG A 320 4.87 3.60 4.46
N GLY A 321 5.76 4.33 3.80
CA GLY A 321 6.11 5.70 4.19
C GLY A 321 6.82 5.80 5.56
N VAL A 322 7.61 4.78 5.92
CA VAL A 322 8.56 4.80 7.04
C VAL A 322 9.99 4.61 6.53
N ASP A 323 10.97 5.15 7.25
CA ASP A 323 12.38 5.04 6.88
C ASP A 323 12.95 3.63 7.10
N VAL A 324 14.13 3.35 6.52
CA VAL A 324 14.77 2.02 6.56
C VAL A 324 15.05 1.53 7.99
N GLY A 325 15.35 2.44 8.92
CA GLY A 325 15.55 2.09 10.33
C GLY A 325 14.24 1.65 10.99
N ALA A 326 13.18 2.44 10.80
CA ALA A 326 11.84 2.13 11.28
C ALA A 326 11.29 0.81 10.68
N LYS A 327 11.55 0.51 9.40
CA LYS A 327 11.19 -0.78 8.78
C LYS A 327 11.76 -1.96 9.57
N LYS A 328 13.06 -1.94 9.88
CA LYS A 328 13.73 -3.00 10.65
C LYS A 328 13.13 -3.19 12.04
N GLU A 329 12.74 -2.10 12.70
CA GLU A 329 12.08 -2.16 14.00
C GLU A 329 10.70 -2.82 13.90
N ILE A 330 9.91 -2.48 12.87
CA ILE A 330 8.59 -3.11 12.61
C ILE A 330 8.74 -4.60 12.31
N TYR A 331 9.75 -5.00 11.51
CA TYR A 331 10.06 -6.41 11.26
C TYR A 331 10.40 -7.17 12.54
N SER A 332 11.18 -6.55 13.42
CA SER A 332 11.53 -7.13 14.72
C SER A 332 10.31 -7.29 15.62
N ILE A 333 9.36 -6.34 15.57
CA ILE A 333 8.09 -6.42 16.29
C ILE A 333 7.28 -7.61 15.77
N MET A 334 7.12 -7.75 14.45
CA MET A 334 6.40 -8.89 13.86
C MET A 334 7.00 -10.23 14.27
N ASN A 335 8.32 -10.38 14.20
CA ASN A 335 9.00 -11.61 14.63
C ASN A 335 8.72 -11.93 16.09
N LYS A 336 8.85 -10.93 16.99
CA LYS A 336 8.60 -11.11 18.41
C LYS A 336 7.17 -11.56 18.72
N LEU A 337 6.18 -11.03 17.99
CA LEU A 337 4.78 -11.44 18.14
C LEU A 337 4.59 -12.90 17.70
N THR A 338 5.16 -13.27 16.55
CA THR A 338 5.08 -14.67 16.10
C THR A 338 5.82 -15.66 17.00
N GLU A 339 6.94 -15.27 17.60
CA GLU A 339 7.66 -16.07 18.60
C GLU A 339 6.84 -16.30 19.88
N GLN A 340 5.95 -15.35 20.22
CA GLN A 340 5.00 -15.49 21.34
C GLN A 340 3.78 -16.37 20.97
N GLY A 341 3.66 -16.74 19.70
CA GLY A 341 2.61 -17.60 19.17
C GLY A 341 1.42 -16.85 18.57
N ASP A 342 1.51 -15.54 18.36
CA ASP A 342 0.48 -14.82 17.61
C ASP A 342 0.65 -15.14 16.11
N ALA A 343 -0.44 -15.14 15.35
CA ALA A 343 -0.35 -15.22 13.90
C ALA A 343 -0.42 -13.83 13.27
N VAL A 344 0.25 -13.67 12.14
CA VAL A 344 0.30 -12.42 11.40
C VAL A 344 -0.13 -12.66 9.95
N ILE A 345 -1.02 -11.82 9.45
CA ILE A 345 -1.23 -11.65 8.00
C ILE A 345 -0.55 -10.35 7.62
N MET A 346 0.41 -10.41 6.71
CA MET A 346 1.13 -9.23 6.23
C MET A 346 0.81 -8.99 4.76
N VAL A 347 0.07 -7.94 4.46
CA VAL A 347 -0.13 -7.47 3.08
C VAL A 347 0.97 -6.47 2.76
N SER A 348 1.63 -6.66 1.62
CA SER A 348 2.62 -5.72 1.13
C SER A 348 2.68 -5.71 -0.39
N SER A 349 2.91 -4.52 -0.95
CA SER A 349 3.24 -4.30 -2.35
C SER A 349 4.74 -4.46 -2.63
N GLU A 350 5.58 -4.47 -1.60
CA GLU A 350 7.02 -4.68 -1.71
C GLU A 350 7.33 -6.20 -1.66
N LEU A 351 7.50 -6.85 -2.82
CA LEU A 351 7.82 -8.29 -2.88
C LEU A 351 9.03 -8.70 -2.03
N PRO A 352 10.13 -7.92 -1.93
CA PRO A 352 11.23 -8.27 -1.03
C PRO A 352 10.80 -8.38 0.44
N GLU A 353 9.84 -7.56 0.89
CA GLU A 353 9.28 -7.63 2.25
C GLU A 353 8.46 -8.90 2.44
N VAL A 354 7.58 -9.21 1.47
CA VAL A 354 6.79 -10.45 1.46
C VAL A 354 7.71 -11.68 1.54
N LEU A 355 8.72 -11.75 0.68
CA LEU A 355 9.65 -12.86 0.62
C LEU A 355 10.56 -12.95 1.85
N GLY A 356 10.96 -11.80 2.42
CA GLY A 356 11.86 -11.74 3.56
C GLY A 356 11.21 -12.06 4.90
N MET A 357 9.93 -11.75 5.07
CA MET A 357 9.24 -11.89 6.35
C MET A 357 8.30 -13.10 6.42
N SER A 358 7.79 -13.61 5.30
CA SER A 358 6.69 -14.59 5.34
C SER A 358 7.18 -16.04 5.46
N ASP A 359 6.40 -16.89 6.13
CA ASP A 359 6.60 -18.36 6.09
C ASP A 359 6.02 -18.97 4.81
N ARG A 360 4.97 -18.33 4.29
CA ARG A 360 4.23 -18.72 3.08
C ARG A 360 3.58 -17.47 2.51
N VAL A 361 3.31 -17.50 1.22
CA VAL A 361 2.75 -16.36 0.48
C VAL A 361 1.44 -16.76 -0.17
N LEU A 362 0.36 -16.11 0.22
CA LEU A 362 -0.93 -16.12 -0.47
C LEU A 362 -0.88 -15.10 -1.61
N VAL A 363 -1.03 -15.58 -2.84
CA VAL A 363 -1.08 -14.70 -4.02
C VAL A 363 -2.52 -14.51 -4.45
N ILE A 364 -2.93 -13.24 -4.55
CA ILE A 364 -4.26 -12.84 -4.99
C ILE A 364 -4.18 -12.30 -6.42
N HIS A 365 -5.08 -12.78 -7.27
CA HIS A 365 -5.25 -12.34 -8.65
C HIS A 365 -6.74 -12.05 -8.90
N GLU A 366 -7.06 -10.82 -9.29
CA GLU A 366 -8.43 -10.37 -9.61
C GLU A 366 -9.50 -10.81 -8.58
N GLY A 367 -9.20 -10.65 -7.29
CA GLY A 367 -10.13 -10.99 -6.21
C GLY A 367 -10.27 -12.50 -5.95
N LYS A 368 -9.37 -13.33 -6.47
CA LYS A 368 -9.34 -14.79 -6.27
C LYS A 368 -7.98 -15.23 -5.76
N VAL A 369 -7.93 -16.40 -5.13
CA VAL A 369 -6.66 -17.03 -4.75
C VAL A 369 -6.00 -17.58 -6.01
N GLY A 370 -4.90 -16.96 -6.44
CA GLY A 370 -4.07 -17.46 -7.54
C GLY A 370 -3.24 -18.66 -7.11
N GLY A 371 -2.75 -18.65 -5.86
CA GLY A 371 -2.06 -19.79 -5.26
C GLY A 371 -1.50 -19.47 -3.88
N ILE A 372 -0.95 -20.49 -3.22
CA ILE A 372 -0.23 -20.34 -1.95
C ILE A 372 1.12 -21.01 -2.09
N LEU A 373 2.19 -20.23 -1.94
CA LEU A 373 3.57 -20.68 -2.10
C LEU A 373 4.21 -20.88 -0.72
N GLY A 374 4.90 -22.01 -0.53
CA GLY A 374 5.78 -22.19 0.63
C GLY A 374 7.02 -21.30 0.54
N LYS A 375 7.74 -21.11 1.65
CA LYS A 375 8.97 -20.29 1.70
C LYS A 375 10.01 -20.65 0.61
N ASP A 376 10.19 -21.93 0.33
CA ASP A 376 11.18 -22.43 -0.63
C ASP A 376 10.71 -22.30 -2.09
N GLU A 377 9.40 -22.20 -2.32
CA GLU A 377 8.76 -22.05 -3.63
C GLU A 377 8.51 -20.58 -3.99
N ALA A 378 8.45 -19.72 -2.98
CA ALA A 378 8.20 -18.31 -3.12
C ALA A 378 9.44 -17.61 -3.68
N SER A 379 9.33 -17.15 -4.91
CA SER A 379 10.25 -16.23 -5.56
C SER A 379 9.46 -15.05 -6.11
N GLN A 380 10.15 -14.00 -6.53
CA GLN A 380 9.49 -12.87 -7.16
C GLN A 380 8.78 -13.31 -8.46
N GLU A 381 9.41 -14.19 -9.24
CA GLU A 381 8.87 -14.72 -10.49
C GLU A 381 7.64 -15.58 -10.23
N SER A 382 7.69 -16.52 -9.28
CA SER A 382 6.53 -17.39 -8.99
C SER A 382 5.36 -16.61 -8.42
N ILE A 383 5.61 -15.59 -7.58
CA ILE A 383 4.55 -14.69 -7.10
C ILE A 383 3.95 -13.89 -8.25
N MET A 384 4.80 -13.33 -9.13
CA MET A 384 4.32 -12.52 -10.26
C MET A 384 3.53 -13.35 -11.27
N ALA A 385 3.94 -14.58 -11.56
CA ALA A 385 3.21 -15.49 -12.44
C ALA A 385 1.79 -15.76 -11.91
N LEU A 386 1.66 -16.12 -10.63
CA LEU A 386 0.36 -16.34 -10.00
C LEU A 386 -0.48 -15.05 -9.92
N ALA A 387 0.16 -13.88 -9.77
CA ALA A 387 -0.54 -12.60 -9.67
C ALA A 387 -1.06 -12.09 -11.02
N THR A 388 -0.53 -12.59 -12.15
CA THR A 388 -0.97 -12.24 -13.52
C THR A 388 -1.81 -13.33 -14.18
N GLY A 389 -2.08 -14.44 -13.48
CA GLY A 389 -2.87 -15.57 -14.01
C GLY A 389 -2.08 -16.55 -14.87
N GLY A 390 -0.75 -16.53 -14.78
CA GLY A 390 0.12 -17.56 -15.37
C GLY A 390 0.08 -18.87 -14.57
N GLU A 391 0.09 -20.00 -15.28
CA GLU A 391 0.19 -21.36 -14.71
C GLU A 391 1.63 -21.74 -14.33
#